data_AF-A0A1S3S7Q7-F1
#
_entry.id   AF-A0A1S3S7Q7-F1
#
_cell.length_a   1.000
_cell.length_b   1.000
_cell.length_c   1.000
_cell.angle_alpha   90.00
_cell.angle_beta   90.00
_cell.angle_gamma   90.00
#
_symmetry.space_group_name_H-M   'P 1'
#
loop_
_entity.id
_entity.type
_entity.pdbx_description
1 polymer ?
#
loop_
_entity_poly.entity_id
_entity_poly.type
_entity_poly.pdbx_seq_one_letter_code
_entity_poly.pdbx_strand_id
1 'polypeptide(L)'
;MYYGLSNFYQNHQRNVKSRDDGQLNGDPHLSNDTLELYYIDPNGTRIQIPLKGIAWSTDKHVKFRNPGGNPNLTSAFQGTTKPINWRKPVYELDTDAENNGFINEDFVWMRTAALPIFCKLYRIIQKNNNVMPTLPQGNYTLDVTYNYPVCSFEGRKRVILNTVSWMGVKNPFLGIAYITVGSICFFLGVVLLIHHIWQPQPQR
;
A
#
# COMPACT_ATOMS: atom_id res chain seq x y z
N MET A 1 4.28 -5.63 -4.26
CA MET A 1 3.57 -6.63 -3.44
C MET A 1 2.72 -5.91 -2.41
N TYR A 2 1.46 -6.31 -2.27
CA TYR A 2 0.52 -5.72 -1.31
C TYR A 2 0.02 -6.80 -0.37
N TYR A 3 -0.24 -6.44 0.88
CA TYR A 3 -1.09 -7.23 1.77
C TYR A 3 -2.48 -6.60 1.81
N GLY A 4 -3.50 -7.44 1.91
CA GLY A 4 -4.88 -7.01 2.02
C GLY A 4 -5.55 -7.60 3.24
N LEU A 5 -6.38 -6.78 3.87
CA LEU A 5 -7.24 -7.16 4.98
C LEU A 5 -8.70 -6.90 4.59
N SER A 6 -9.58 -7.71 5.15
CA SER A 6 -11.03 -7.57 5.01
C SER A 6 -11.68 -7.64 6.38
N ASN A 7 -12.86 -7.02 6.47
CA ASN A 7 -13.62 -6.86 7.71
C ASN A 7 -12.86 -6.12 8.81
N PHE A 8 -11.96 -5.20 8.42
CA PHE A 8 -11.16 -4.41 9.37
C PHE A 8 -11.41 -2.91 9.20
N TYR A 9 -12.12 -2.32 10.16
CA TYR A 9 -12.62 -0.94 10.08
C TYR A 9 -11.61 0.08 10.62
N GLN A 10 -10.57 0.38 9.84
CA GLN A 10 -9.61 1.45 10.20
C GLN A 10 -10.28 2.82 10.31
N ASN A 11 -11.29 3.08 9.47
CA ASN A 11 -12.02 4.34 9.38
C ASN A 11 -13.02 4.58 10.54
N HIS A 12 -13.18 3.64 11.47
CA HIS A 12 -14.08 3.82 12.60
C HIS A 12 -13.66 5.03 13.44
N GLN A 13 -14.60 5.89 13.84
CA GLN A 13 -14.31 7.18 14.48
C GLN A 13 -13.42 7.03 15.72
N ARG A 14 -13.64 6.00 16.55
CA ARG A 14 -12.80 5.74 17.73
C ARG A 14 -11.37 5.36 17.34
N ASN A 15 -11.17 4.62 16.26
CA ASN A 15 -9.85 4.22 15.78
C ASN A 15 -9.09 5.42 15.21
N VAL A 16 -9.79 6.27 14.45
CA VAL A 16 -9.22 7.49 13.88
C VAL A 16 -8.88 8.52 14.97
N LYS A 17 -9.69 8.61 16.04
CA LYS A 17 -9.45 9.51 17.18
C LYS A 17 -8.45 8.96 18.20
N SER A 18 -8.26 7.64 18.29
CA SER A 18 -7.30 6.98 19.20
C SER A 18 -5.85 7.10 18.68
N ARG A 19 -5.55 8.21 18.03
CA ARG A 19 -4.32 8.54 17.34
C ARG A 19 -3.89 9.91 17.85
N ASP A 20 -2.71 10.01 18.47
CA ASP A 20 -2.13 11.29 18.87
C ASP A 20 -1.05 11.73 17.85
N ASP A 21 -1.36 12.61 16.90
CA ASP A 21 -0.38 13.05 15.89
C ASP A 21 0.87 13.75 16.45
N GLY A 22 0.84 14.23 17.70
CA GLY A 22 2.01 14.71 18.42
C GLY A 22 2.88 13.58 18.98
N GLN A 23 2.30 12.41 19.25
CA GLN A 23 2.96 11.22 19.77
C GLN A 23 3.26 10.17 18.69
N LEU A 24 2.44 10.01 17.65
CA LEU A 24 2.31 8.81 16.81
C LEU A 24 3.53 8.49 15.95
N ASN A 25 4.23 7.39 16.20
CA ASN A 25 4.25 6.39 17.27
C ASN A 25 3.01 5.70 17.86
N GLY A 26 2.22 5.03 17.02
CA GLY A 26 1.68 3.74 17.44
C GLY A 26 0.16 3.65 17.60
N ASP A 27 -0.42 2.86 16.71
CA ASP A 27 -1.70 2.16 16.88
C ASP A 27 -1.40 0.74 17.44
N PRO A 28 -2.14 0.24 18.45
CA PRO A 28 -1.96 -1.11 18.99
C PRO A 28 -2.24 -2.27 18.01
N HIS A 29 -2.76 -2.00 16.80
CA HIS A 29 -3.14 -3.02 15.83
C HIS A 29 -2.27 -3.05 14.55
N LEU A 30 -0.95 -2.91 14.67
CA LEU A 30 -0.04 -3.07 13.53
C LEU A 30 -0.09 -4.50 12.94
N SER A 31 -0.23 -4.62 11.62
CA SER A 31 -0.01 -5.88 10.91
C SER A 31 1.47 -6.24 10.95
N ASN A 32 1.83 -7.30 11.68
CA ASN A 32 3.20 -7.74 11.93
C ASN A 32 3.55 -9.08 11.26
N ASP A 33 2.78 -9.48 10.25
CA ASP A 33 3.12 -10.61 9.39
C ASP A 33 4.36 -10.28 8.56
N THR A 34 5.27 -11.26 8.40
CA THR A 34 6.41 -11.13 7.50
C THR A 34 6.18 -11.96 6.24
N LEU A 35 6.51 -11.41 5.07
CA LEU A 35 6.31 -12.04 3.77
C LEU A 35 7.65 -12.15 3.04
N GLU A 36 8.07 -13.36 2.74
CA GLU A 36 9.31 -13.64 2.02
C GLU A 36 9.01 -14.39 0.72
N LEU A 37 9.48 -13.85 -0.40
CA LEU A 37 9.18 -14.37 -1.73
C LEU A 37 10.42 -15.08 -2.30
N TYR A 38 10.21 -16.30 -2.79
CA TYR A 38 11.23 -17.14 -3.38
C TYR A 38 10.84 -17.57 -4.79
N TYR A 39 11.81 -17.55 -5.69
CA TYR A 39 11.74 -18.22 -6.99
C TYR A 39 12.33 -19.62 -6.87
N ILE A 40 11.67 -20.60 -7.48
CA ILE A 40 12.17 -21.97 -7.58
C ILE A 40 12.79 -22.15 -8.96
N ASP A 41 14.10 -22.33 -8.99
CA ASP A 41 14.82 -22.64 -10.23
C ASP A 41 14.39 -24.01 -10.79
N PRO A 42 14.59 -24.27 -12.10
CA PRO A 42 14.38 -25.59 -12.69
C PRO A 42 15.16 -26.72 -11.99
N ASN A 43 16.26 -26.37 -11.31
CA ASN A 43 17.09 -27.30 -10.53
C ASN A 43 16.54 -27.54 -9.10
N GLY A 44 15.44 -26.90 -8.71
CA GLY A 44 14.82 -27.01 -7.39
C GLY A 44 15.37 -26.05 -6.32
N THR A 45 16.36 -25.23 -6.63
CA THR A 45 16.95 -24.26 -5.70
C THR A 45 16.00 -23.10 -5.43
N ARG A 46 15.91 -22.67 -4.17
CA ARG A 46 15.12 -21.49 -3.75
C ARG A 46 15.99 -20.24 -3.78
N ILE A 47 15.68 -19.30 -4.67
CA ILE A 47 16.32 -17.98 -4.74
C ILE A 47 15.41 -16.94 -4.09
N GLN A 48 15.92 -16.22 -3.08
CA GLN A 48 15.17 -15.14 -2.44
C GLN A 48 15.09 -13.92 -3.37
N ILE A 49 13.89 -13.37 -3.51
CA ILE A 49 13.66 -12.15 -4.30
C ILE A 49 13.79 -10.95 -3.37
N PRO A 50 14.74 -10.02 -3.62
CA PRO A 50 14.92 -8.86 -2.77
C PRO A 50 13.69 -7.94 -2.87
N LEU A 51 13.14 -7.66 -1.70
CA LEU A 51 11.96 -6.83 -1.52
C LEU A 51 12.38 -5.51 -0.88
N LYS A 52 12.30 -4.39 -1.60
CA LYS A 52 12.63 -3.07 -1.04
C LYS A 52 11.38 -2.42 -0.44
N GLY A 53 11.54 -1.80 0.73
CA GLY A 53 10.50 -0.97 1.34
C GLY A 53 10.37 0.38 0.65
N ILE A 54 9.20 1.00 0.86
CA ILE A 54 8.80 2.26 0.24
C ILE A 54 7.72 2.94 1.09
N ALA A 55 8.11 3.56 2.19
CA ALA A 55 7.28 4.65 2.68
C ALA A 55 7.21 5.75 1.61
N TRP A 56 6.11 6.49 1.58
CA TRP A 56 6.06 7.70 0.78
C TRP A 56 7.18 8.64 1.23
N SER A 57 7.84 9.30 0.29
CA SER A 57 8.93 10.26 0.61
C SER A 57 8.47 11.32 1.62
N THR A 58 7.23 11.80 1.52
CA THR A 58 6.63 12.70 2.53
C THR A 58 6.48 12.07 3.90
N ASP A 59 6.10 10.79 3.96
CA ASP A 59 5.94 10.07 5.22
C ASP A 59 7.31 9.90 5.88
N LYS A 60 8.33 9.51 5.10
CA LYS A 60 9.70 9.25 5.57
C LYS A 60 10.46 10.52 5.98
N HIS A 61 10.31 11.61 5.24
CA HIS A 61 11.16 12.80 5.41
C HIS A 61 10.46 14.00 6.07
N VAL A 62 9.12 14.05 6.06
CA VAL A 62 8.37 15.21 6.54
C VAL A 62 7.50 14.85 7.73
N LYS A 63 6.66 13.83 7.61
CA LYS A 63 5.58 13.55 8.56
C LYS A 63 6.04 12.80 9.80
N PHE A 64 6.82 11.73 9.63
CA PHE A 64 7.30 10.92 10.75
C PHE A 64 8.75 11.24 11.04
N ARG A 65 9.09 11.40 12.32
CA ARG A 65 10.46 11.69 12.78
C ARG A 65 10.72 11.02 14.11
N ASN A 66 11.93 10.51 14.29
CA ASN A 66 12.37 10.02 15.58
C ASN A 66 12.62 11.20 16.55
N PRO A 67 12.31 11.03 17.85
CA PRO A 67 12.50 12.08 18.83
C PRO A 67 14.00 12.39 19.07
N GLY A 68 14.29 13.64 19.41
CA GLY A 68 15.59 14.05 19.95
C GLY A 68 16.77 14.13 18.99
N GLY A 69 16.62 13.80 17.70
CA GLY A 69 17.71 13.88 16.70
C GLY A 69 18.96 13.07 17.05
N ASN A 70 18.84 12.17 18.04
CA ASN A 70 19.94 11.43 18.63
C ASN A 70 20.13 10.13 17.83
N PRO A 71 21.35 9.75 17.42
CA PRO A 71 21.58 8.48 16.73
C PRO A 71 21.22 7.25 17.58
N ASN A 72 21.22 7.37 18.91
CA ASN A 72 20.81 6.28 19.79
C ASN A 72 19.29 6.37 20.09
N LEU A 73 18.52 5.52 19.43
CA LEU A 73 17.07 5.46 19.63
C LEU A 73 16.72 5.01 21.05
N THR A 74 17.47 4.11 21.66
CA THR A 74 17.15 3.59 23.01
C THR A 74 17.11 4.68 24.06
N SER A 75 18.02 5.67 23.98
CA SER A 75 17.99 6.84 24.87
C SER A 75 16.88 7.82 24.49
N ALA A 76 16.61 8.01 23.19
CA ALA A 76 15.53 8.87 22.71
C ALA A 76 14.14 8.38 23.16
N PHE A 77 13.99 7.08 23.37
CA PHE A 77 12.77 6.43 23.86
C PHE A 77 12.74 6.16 25.36
N GLN A 78 13.72 6.66 26.12
CA GLN A 78 13.78 6.45 27.55
C GLN A 78 12.54 7.02 28.25
N GLY A 79 11.91 6.22 29.12
CA GLY A 79 10.67 6.60 29.81
C GLY A 79 9.39 6.33 29.02
N THR A 80 9.49 5.81 27.79
CA THR A 80 8.34 5.29 27.04
C THR A 80 8.21 3.78 27.17
N THR A 81 7.02 3.24 26.91
CA THR A 81 6.77 1.80 26.87
C THR A 81 6.21 1.39 25.51
N LYS A 82 6.48 0.16 25.10
CA LYS A 82 5.94 -0.39 23.87
C LYS A 82 4.42 -0.60 23.99
N PRO A 83 3.68 -0.53 22.88
CA PRO A 83 2.26 -0.90 22.89
C PRO A 83 2.05 -2.35 23.34
N ILE A 84 0.88 -2.63 23.91
CA ILE A 84 0.57 -3.90 24.57
C ILE A 84 0.75 -5.13 23.65
N ASN A 85 0.33 -5.00 22.39
CA ASN A 85 0.37 -6.09 21.40
C ASN A 85 1.70 -6.20 20.64
N TRP A 86 2.67 -5.33 20.93
CA TRP A 86 3.95 -5.34 20.24
C TRP A 86 4.92 -6.29 20.92
N ARG A 87 5.61 -7.15 20.15
CA ARG A 87 6.64 -8.04 20.71
C ARG A 87 7.93 -7.28 21.04
N LYS A 88 8.32 -6.38 20.13
CA LYS A 88 9.51 -5.53 20.22
C LYS A 88 9.10 -4.06 20.36
N PRO A 89 9.90 -3.22 21.01
CA PRO A 89 9.68 -1.78 20.98
C PRO A 89 9.97 -1.22 19.58
N VAL A 90 9.51 0.01 19.35
CA VAL A 90 9.60 0.70 18.06
C VAL A 90 11.01 0.96 17.55
N TYR A 91 11.98 1.07 18.47
CA TYR A 91 13.39 1.27 18.15
C TYR A 91 14.16 -0.05 17.92
N GLU A 92 13.48 -1.20 17.90
CA GLU A 92 14.05 -2.52 17.60
C GLU A 92 13.33 -3.21 16.43
N LEU A 93 12.62 -2.43 15.61
CA LEU A 93 11.84 -2.97 14.49
C LEU A 93 12.73 -3.39 13.32
N ASP A 94 13.82 -2.66 13.07
CA ASP A 94 14.77 -2.93 12.00
C ASP A 94 16.21 -2.79 12.50
N THR A 95 17.12 -3.49 11.85
CA THR A 95 18.57 -3.35 12.03
C THR A 95 19.11 -2.08 11.35
N ASP A 96 18.47 -1.64 10.26
CA ASP A 96 18.86 -0.42 9.56
C ASP A 96 18.40 0.84 10.31
N ALA A 97 19.34 1.69 10.71
CA ALA A 97 19.05 2.93 11.41
C ALA A 97 18.18 3.91 10.58
N GLU A 98 18.27 3.86 9.25
CA GLU A 98 17.44 4.70 8.36
C GLU A 98 16.01 4.19 8.20
N ASN A 99 15.72 2.98 8.71
CA ASN A 99 14.42 2.33 8.65
C ASN A 99 13.93 1.89 10.05
N ASN A 100 14.37 2.54 11.12
CA ASN A 100 14.04 2.14 12.48
C ASN A 100 13.42 3.30 13.29
N GLY A 101 12.62 3.00 14.30
CA GLY A 101 11.79 3.99 14.98
C GLY A 101 10.52 4.34 14.18
N PHE A 102 10.05 5.59 14.25
CA PHE A 102 8.80 6.03 13.59
C PHE A 102 8.95 6.22 12.09
N ILE A 103 10.19 6.35 11.62
CA ILE A 103 10.50 6.47 10.19
C ILE A 103 10.47 5.12 9.47
N ASN A 104 10.28 4.03 10.21
CA ASN A 104 10.22 2.69 9.65
C ASN A 104 9.09 2.59 8.61
N GLU A 105 9.40 1.97 7.47
CA GLU A 105 8.53 1.95 6.31
C GLU A 105 7.29 1.07 6.47
N ASP A 106 7.26 0.16 7.45
CA ASP A 106 6.09 -0.64 7.79
C ASP A 106 4.98 0.18 8.49
N PHE A 107 5.30 1.40 8.94
CA PHE A 107 4.32 2.39 9.40
C PHE A 107 3.41 2.93 8.29
N VAL A 108 3.53 2.48 7.04
CA VAL A 108 2.45 2.64 6.02
C VAL A 108 1.08 2.19 6.57
N TRP A 109 1.07 1.30 7.56
CA TRP A 109 -0.12 0.95 8.34
C TRP A 109 -0.89 2.17 8.87
N MET A 110 -0.18 3.21 9.35
CA MET A 110 -0.75 4.41 9.99
C MET A 110 -1.59 5.29 9.07
N ARG A 111 -1.51 5.06 7.75
CA ARG A 111 -2.40 5.70 6.78
C ARG A 111 -3.74 4.99 6.77
N THR A 112 -4.69 5.47 7.56
CA THR A 112 -6.04 4.92 7.67
C THR A 112 -6.67 4.68 6.28
N ALA A 113 -7.08 3.44 6.02
CA ALA A 113 -7.84 3.10 4.83
C ALA A 113 -9.29 3.60 4.96
N ALA A 114 -9.87 4.09 3.85
CA ALA A 114 -11.24 4.60 3.83
C ALA A 114 -12.30 3.49 3.89
N LEU A 115 -11.95 2.25 3.55
CA LEU A 115 -12.86 1.11 3.40
C LEU A 115 -12.42 -0.04 4.32
N PRO A 116 -13.37 -0.90 4.79
CA PRO A 116 -13.07 -2.05 5.63
C PRO A 116 -12.37 -3.21 4.90
N ILE A 117 -12.38 -3.14 3.57
CA ILE A 117 -11.61 -4.02 2.69
C ILE A 117 -10.58 -3.13 2.02
N PHE A 118 -9.31 -3.37 2.30
CA PHE A 118 -8.23 -2.54 1.77
C PHE A 118 -6.99 -3.36 1.43
N CYS A 119 -6.10 -2.74 0.67
CA CYS A 119 -4.79 -3.26 0.37
C CYS A 119 -3.77 -2.17 0.72
N LYS A 120 -2.70 -2.57 1.39
CA LYS A 120 -1.56 -1.70 1.69
C LYS A 120 -0.33 -2.27 1.04
N LEU A 121 0.52 -1.36 0.61
CA LEU A 121 1.77 -1.69 -0.06
C LEU A 121 2.72 -2.28 0.98
N TYR A 122 3.24 -3.47 0.69
CA TYR A 122 4.21 -4.14 1.54
C TYR A 122 5.62 -3.78 1.08
N ARG A 123 5.99 -4.23 -0.12
CA ARG A 123 7.33 -4.07 -0.69
C ARG A 123 7.26 -3.99 -2.22
N ILE A 124 8.28 -3.39 -2.84
CA ILE A 124 8.45 -3.35 -4.29
C ILE A 124 9.58 -4.31 -4.70
N ILE A 125 9.33 -5.03 -5.78
CA ILE A 125 10.35 -5.77 -6.52
C ILE A 125 10.87 -4.80 -7.59
N GLN A 126 12.12 -4.37 -7.46
CA GLN A 126 12.68 -3.39 -8.38
C GLN A 126 12.95 -4.02 -9.74
N LYS A 127 12.59 -3.30 -10.80
CA LYS A 127 12.90 -3.72 -12.16
C LYS A 127 14.43 -3.71 -12.33
N ASN A 128 14.98 -4.84 -12.77
CA ASN A 128 16.36 -4.91 -13.19
C ASN A 128 16.53 -4.22 -14.56
N ASN A 129 17.63 -3.49 -14.76
CA ASN A 129 17.95 -2.81 -16.02
C ASN A 129 18.27 -3.77 -17.18
N ASN A 130 18.35 -5.06 -16.89
CA ASN A 130 18.56 -6.10 -17.89
C ASN A 130 17.33 -6.25 -18.81
N VAL A 131 17.57 -6.74 -20.03
CA VAL A 131 16.52 -7.05 -21.02
C VAL A 131 15.57 -8.15 -20.52
N MET A 132 16.01 -8.96 -19.56
CA MET A 132 15.24 -10.07 -18.99
C MET A 132 14.12 -9.60 -18.05
N PRO A 133 12.98 -10.30 -18.01
CA PRO A 133 11.90 -10.00 -17.08
C PRO A 133 12.41 -10.13 -15.64
N THR A 134 12.03 -9.17 -14.80
CA THR A 134 12.43 -9.13 -13.38
C THR A 134 11.93 -10.34 -12.60
N LEU A 135 10.75 -10.85 -12.98
CA LEU A 135 10.20 -12.10 -12.49
C LEU A 135 10.04 -13.04 -13.69
N PRO A 136 10.90 -14.04 -13.87
CA PRO A 136 10.76 -15.02 -14.94
C PRO A 136 9.52 -15.89 -14.76
N GLN A 137 9.08 -16.55 -15.82
CA GLN A 137 8.00 -17.53 -15.70
C GLN A 137 8.51 -18.76 -14.94
N GLY A 138 7.80 -19.17 -13.88
CA GLY A 138 8.13 -20.38 -13.13
C GLY A 138 7.37 -20.47 -11.82
N ASN A 139 7.86 -21.34 -10.94
CA ASN A 139 7.23 -21.59 -9.65
C ASN A 139 7.78 -20.65 -8.59
N TYR A 140 6.87 -20.16 -7.75
CA TYR A 140 7.20 -19.25 -6.66
C TYR A 140 6.64 -19.79 -5.35
N THR A 141 7.42 -19.64 -4.29
CA THR A 141 6.99 -19.91 -2.93
C THR A 141 6.95 -18.62 -2.14
N LEU A 142 5.84 -18.41 -1.43
CA LEU A 142 5.67 -17.29 -0.52
C LEU A 142 5.62 -17.84 0.90
N ASP A 143 6.66 -17.57 1.67
CA ASP A 143 6.70 -17.92 3.09
C ASP A 143 6.10 -16.77 3.89
N VAL A 144 5.14 -17.11 4.75
CA VAL A 144 4.37 -16.16 5.55
C VAL A 144 4.49 -16.51 7.02
N THR A 145 5.11 -15.63 7.80
CA THR A 145 5.06 -15.74 9.26
C THR A 145 3.77 -15.12 9.76
N TYR A 146 2.85 -15.95 10.20
CA TYR A 146 1.51 -15.53 10.61
C TYR A 146 1.51 -15.03 12.07
N ASN A 147 1.58 -13.72 12.26
CA ASN A 147 1.61 -13.07 13.57
C ASN A 147 0.36 -12.24 13.88
N TYR A 148 -0.45 -11.91 12.88
CA TYR A 148 -1.66 -11.09 13.02
C TYR A 148 -2.94 -11.93 12.87
N PRO A 149 -3.60 -12.38 13.96
CA PRO A 149 -4.83 -13.15 13.88
C PRO A 149 -6.02 -12.29 13.46
N VAL A 150 -6.82 -12.78 12.51
CA VAL A 150 -8.01 -12.08 11.98
C VAL A 150 -9.32 -12.79 12.30
N CYS A 151 -9.26 -13.97 12.94
CA CYS A 151 -10.42 -14.81 13.18
C CYS A 151 -11.42 -14.17 14.15
N SER A 152 -10.96 -13.37 15.11
CA SER A 152 -11.81 -12.72 16.12
C SER A 152 -12.82 -11.73 15.54
N PHE A 153 -12.57 -11.22 14.34
CA PHE A 153 -13.46 -10.33 13.61
C PHE A 153 -13.84 -10.90 12.24
N GLU A 154 -13.73 -12.22 12.06
CA GLU A 154 -14.07 -12.91 10.80
C GLU A 154 -13.40 -12.31 9.55
N GLY A 155 -12.20 -11.74 9.74
CA GLY A 155 -11.44 -11.13 8.66
C GLY A 155 -10.74 -12.16 7.79
N ARG A 156 -10.34 -11.73 6.59
CA ARG A 156 -9.48 -12.50 5.69
C ARG A 156 -8.24 -11.71 5.33
N LYS A 157 -7.10 -12.41 5.24
CA LYS A 157 -5.83 -11.89 4.74
C LYS A 157 -5.57 -12.38 3.32
N ARG A 158 -4.98 -11.52 2.50
CA ARG A 158 -4.58 -11.86 1.13
C ARG A 158 -3.26 -11.20 0.79
N VAL A 159 -2.47 -11.84 -0.06
CA VAL A 159 -1.27 -11.25 -0.66
C VAL A 159 -1.53 -11.06 -2.14
N ILE A 160 -1.18 -9.87 -2.64
CA ILE A 160 -1.45 -9.48 -4.02
C ILE A 160 -0.13 -9.06 -4.66
N LEU A 161 0.22 -9.76 -5.73
CA LEU A 161 1.29 -9.38 -6.64
C LEU A 161 0.66 -8.73 -7.86
N ASN A 162 1.06 -7.50 -8.14
CA ASN A 162 0.57 -6.77 -9.30
C ASN A 162 1.64 -5.82 -9.82
N THR A 163 1.64 -5.59 -11.14
CA THR A 163 2.46 -4.59 -11.80
C THR A 163 1.71 -3.27 -11.88
N VAL A 164 2.43 -2.17 -11.76
CA VAL A 164 1.89 -0.81 -11.92
C VAL A 164 2.36 -0.24 -13.26
N SER A 165 1.44 0.36 -13.99
CA SER A 165 1.77 1.19 -15.15
C SER A 165 1.78 2.66 -14.73
N TRP A 166 2.08 3.55 -15.68
CA TRP A 166 1.93 5.00 -15.48
C TRP A 166 0.53 5.39 -14.94
N MET A 167 -0.51 4.68 -15.38
CA MET A 167 -1.90 4.93 -14.98
C MET A 167 -2.28 4.19 -13.67
N GLY A 168 -1.30 3.60 -12.99
CA GLY A 168 -1.47 2.89 -11.73
C GLY A 168 -1.74 1.40 -11.88
N VAL A 169 -2.52 0.86 -10.96
CA VAL A 169 -2.94 -0.56 -10.93
C VAL A 169 -4.01 -0.79 -12.00
N LYS A 170 -4.06 -2.01 -12.57
CA LYS A 170 -5.09 -2.41 -13.55
C LYS A 170 -6.49 -2.10 -13.02
N ASN A 171 -7.12 -1.08 -13.60
CA ASN A 171 -8.49 -0.68 -13.30
C ASN A 171 -9.19 -0.24 -14.60
N PRO A 172 -10.09 -1.05 -15.17
CA PRO A 172 -10.76 -0.72 -16.42
C PRO A 172 -11.86 0.34 -16.26
N PHE A 173 -12.28 0.65 -15.02
CA PHE A 173 -13.40 1.55 -14.75
C PHE A 173 -13.25 2.91 -15.43
N LEU A 174 -12.06 3.52 -15.31
CA LEU A 174 -11.81 4.83 -15.88
C LEU A 174 -11.93 4.81 -17.41
N GLY A 175 -11.35 3.81 -18.06
CA GLY A 175 -11.42 3.64 -19.51
C GLY A 175 -12.86 3.42 -20.00
N ILE A 176 -13.62 2.55 -19.32
CA ILE A 176 -15.03 2.31 -19.64
C ILE A 176 -15.83 3.61 -19.48
N ALA A 177 -15.65 4.35 -18.38
CA ALA A 177 -16.35 5.60 -18.13
C ALA A 177 -16.11 6.64 -19.24
N TYR A 178 -14.86 6.83 -19.68
CA TYR A 178 -14.54 7.74 -20.78
C TYR A 178 -15.16 7.31 -22.11
N ILE A 179 -15.11 6.02 -22.45
CA ILE A 179 -15.71 5.51 -23.69
C ILE A 179 -17.23 5.69 -23.68
N THR A 180 -17.89 5.40 -22.55
CA THR A 180 -19.34 5.55 -22.41
C THR A 180 -19.77 7.01 -22.54
N VAL A 181 -19.16 7.92 -21.78
CA VAL A 181 -19.49 9.35 -21.81
C VAL A 181 -19.15 9.96 -23.18
N GLY A 182 -18.00 9.58 -23.76
CA GLY A 182 -17.61 10.01 -25.10
C GLY A 182 -18.58 9.56 -26.19
N SER A 183 -19.07 8.32 -26.11
CA SER A 183 -20.05 7.78 -27.07
C SER A 183 -21.40 8.49 -26.97
N ILE A 184 -21.87 8.78 -25.75
CA ILE A 184 -23.12 9.53 -25.53
C ILE A 184 -22.98 10.96 -26.09
N CYS A 185 -21.87 11.64 -25.80
CA CYS A 185 -21.60 12.99 -26.29
C CYS A 185 -21.51 13.04 -27.82
N PHE A 186 -20.81 12.08 -28.43
CA PHE A 186 -20.71 11.98 -29.88
C PHE A 186 -22.08 11.77 -30.55
N PHE A 187 -22.88 10.84 -30.00
CA PHE A 187 -24.24 10.60 -30.51
C PHE A 187 -25.12 11.85 -30.42
N LEU A 188 -25.12 12.54 -29.28
CA LEU A 188 -25.84 13.80 -29.11
C LEU A 188 -25.34 14.88 -30.10
N GLY A 189 -24.02 14.98 -30.31
CA GLY A 189 -23.43 15.89 -31.29
C GLY A 189 -23.91 15.62 -32.72
N VAL A 190 -23.98 14.35 -33.13
CA VAL A 190 -24.51 13.96 -34.45
C VAL A 190 -26.00 14.31 -34.57
N VAL A 191 -26.81 14.03 -33.55
CA VAL A 191 -28.24 14.39 -33.54
C VAL A 191 -28.45 15.89 -33.68
N LEU A 192 -27.70 16.70 -32.91
CA LEU A 192 -27.76 18.16 -33.00
C LEU A 192 -27.28 18.68 -34.36
N LEU A 193 -26.25 18.07 -34.95
CA LEU A 193 -25.75 18.43 -36.28
C LEU A 193 -26.78 18.12 -37.36
N ILE A 194 -27.42 16.95 -37.32
CA ILE A 194 -28.52 16.60 -38.24
C ILE A 194 -29.67 17.60 -38.08
N HIS A 195 -30.08 17.90 -36.85
CA HIS A 195 -31.12 18.89 -36.59
C HIS A 195 -30.76 20.27 -37.16
N HIS A 196 -29.52 20.71 -37.00
CA HIS A 196 -29.06 22.01 -37.51
C HIS A 196 -29.08 22.08 -39.04
N ILE A 197 -28.66 21.01 -39.73
CA ILE A 197 -28.69 20.93 -41.20
C ILE A 197 -30.13 20.92 -41.73
N TRP A 198 -31.05 20.25 -41.03
CA TRP A 198 -32.46 20.18 -41.42
C TRP A 198 -33.26 21.44 -41.07
N GLN A 199 -32.88 22.16 -40.01
CA GLN A 199 -33.47 23.46 -39.63
C GLN A 199 -32.42 24.57 -39.65
N PRO A 200 -31.95 24.99 -40.84
CA PRO A 200 -31.09 26.16 -40.95
C PRO A 200 -31.89 27.38 -40.47
N GLN A 201 -31.51 27.94 -39.33
CA GLN A 201 -32.08 29.21 -38.86
C GLN A 201 -31.75 30.29 -39.89
N PRO A 202 -32.74 31.09 -40.36
CA PRO A 202 -32.46 32.18 -41.27
C PRO A 202 -31.52 33.18 -40.57
N GLN A 203 -30.40 33.53 -41.23
CA GLN A 203 -29.54 34.60 -40.77
C GLN A 203 -30.38 35.90 -40.72
N ARG A 204 -30.53 36.48 -39.53
CA ARG A 204 -30.95 37.87 -39.36
C ARG A 204 -29.75 38.79 -39.52
#